data_AF-A0A8S2XP91-F1
#
_entry.id   AF-A0A8S2XP91-F1
#
_cell.length_a   1.000
_cell.length_b   1.000
_cell.length_c   1.000
_cell.angle_alpha   90.00
_cell.angle_beta   90.00
_cell.angle_gamma   90.00
#
_symmetry.space_group_name_H-M   'P 1'
#
loop_
_entity.id
_entity.type
_entity.pdbx_description
1 polymer ?
#
loop_
_entity_poly.entity_id
_entity_poly.type
_entity_poly.pdbx_seq_one_letter_code
_entity_poly.pdbx_strand_id
1 'polypeptide(L)'
;FHLVDSITPLSCLPLSKLGFDPYLDMPKLEKFIDLAQSYRSASIELKALLLDQSFCAGIGNWIADEILYQSSFHPRKRLNT
;
A
#
# COMPACT_ATOMS: atom_id res chain seq x y z
N PHE A 1 8.28 8.48 29.94
CA PHE A 1 8.43 7.74 28.67
C PHE A 1 9.14 6.43 28.99
N HIS A 2 8.38 5.38 29.30
CA HIS A 2 8.95 4.04 29.49
C HIS A 2 9.49 3.60 28.13
N LEU A 3 10.81 3.46 28.04
CA LEU A 3 11.46 2.84 26.90
C LEU A 3 10.93 1.41 26.83
N VAL A 4 10.22 1.11 25.75
CA VAL A 4 9.61 -0.19 25.49
C VAL A 4 10.69 -1.25 25.62
N ASP A 5 10.56 -2.06 26.66
CA ASP A 5 11.45 -3.17 26.95
C ASP A 5 11.51 -4.13 25.75
N SER A 6 12.72 -4.40 25.25
CA SER A 6 13.11 -5.58 24.45
C SER A 6 12.42 -5.86 23.09
N ILE A 7 11.36 -5.14 22.71
CA ILE A 7 10.58 -5.39 21.50
C ILE A 7 10.96 -4.38 20.41
N THR A 8 11.33 -4.88 19.23
CA THR A 8 11.64 -3.99 18.08
C THR A 8 10.37 -3.25 17.66
N PRO A 9 10.38 -1.91 17.47
CA PRO A 9 9.18 -1.14 17.11
C PRO A 9 8.45 -1.67 15.86
N LEU A 10 9.18 -2.25 14.90
CA LEU A 10 8.58 -2.87 13.70
C LEU A 10 7.68 -4.08 14.01
N SER A 11 7.85 -4.70 15.18
CA SER A 11 7.06 -5.86 15.59
C SER A 11 5.81 -5.49 16.40
N CYS A 12 5.64 -4.22 16.78
CA CYS A 12 4.45 -3.76 17.49
C CYS A 12 3.45 -3.04 16.56
N LEU A 13 2.18 -3.06 16.95
CA LEU A 13 1.16 -2.29 16.24
C LEU A 13 1.38 -0.78 16.45
N PRO A 14 1.02 0.07 15.46
CA PRO A 14 0.45 -0.30 14.15
C PRO A 14 1.51 -0.72 13.10
N LEU A 15 2.79 -0.56 13.40
CA LEU A 15 3.89 -0.71 12.43
C LEU A 15 4.00 -2.12 11.85
N SER A 16 3.71 -3.15 12.64
CA SER A 16 3.74 -4.54 12.17
C SER A 16 2.67 -4.90 11.13
N LYS A 17 1.68 -4.01 10.89
CA LYS A 17 0.65 -4.20 9.86
C LYS A 17 0.92 -3.42 8.56
N LEU A 18 2.01 -2.66 8.50
CA LEU A 18 2.34 -1.89 7.32
C LEU A 18 2.73 -2.82 6.16
N GLY A 19 2.30 -2.45 4.97
CA GLY A 19 2.72 -3.07 3.72
C GLY A 19 4.15 -2.67 3.34
N PHE A 20 4.50 -2.88 2.09
CA PHE A 20 5.84 -2.50 1.60
C PHE A 20 5.99 -0.97 1.53
N ASP A 21 7.23 -0.49 1.63
CA ASP A 21 7.57 0.91 1.41
C ASP A 21 7.92 1.11 -0.08
N PRO A 22 7.17 1.93 -0.84
CA PRO A 22 7.39 2.10 -2.27
C PRO A 22 8.69 2.85 -2.62
N TYR A 23 9.32 3.53 -1.67
CA TYR A 23 10.58 4.25 -1.86
C TYR A 23 11.78 3.41 -1.44
N LEU A 24 11.70 2.70 -0.31
CA LEU A 24 12.81 1.97 0.28
C LEU A 24 12.80 0.45 0.00
N ASP A 25 11.63 -0.16 -0.16
CA ASP A 25 11.47 -1.62 -0.27
C ASP A 25 10.41 -2.00 -1.32
N MET A 26 10.54 -1.43 -2.51
CA MET A 26 9.63 -1.72 -3.61
C MET A 26 9.80 -3.18 -4.07
N PRO A 27 8.75 -4.01 -4.05
CA PRO A 27 8.83 -5.38 -4.55
C PRO A 27 9.13 -5.41 -6.04
N LYS A 28 9.76 -6.50 -6.50
CA LYS A 28 9.90 -6.76 -7.93
C LYS A 28 8.51 -6.80 -8.61
N LEU A 29 8.48 -6.45 -9.90
CA LEU A 29 7.25 -6.34 -10.68
C LEU A 29 6.35 -7.59 -10.58
N GLU A 30 6.93 -8.78 -10.67
CA GLU A 30 6.22 -10.06 -10.55
C GLU A 30 5.47 -10.16 -9.21
N LYS A 31 6.19 -9.95 -8.09
CA LYS A 31 5.60 -9.97 -6.75
C LYS A 31 4.58 -8.86 -6.54
N PHE A 32 4.81 -7.67 -7.11
CA PHE A 32 3.83 -6.57 -7.07
C PHE A 32 2.52 -6.95 -7.78
N ILE A 33 2.62 -7.58 -8.95
CA ILE A 33 1.45 -8.06 -9.70
C ILE A 33 0.69 -9.10 -8.88
N ASP A 34 1.38 -10.08 -8.29
CA ASP A 34 0.75 -11.10 -7.45
C ASP A 34 0.03 -10.48 -6.24
N LEU A 35 0.68 -9.53 -5.57
CA LEU A 35 0.09 -8.77 -4.47
C LEU A 35 -1.17 -8.04 -4.93
N ALA A 36 -1.10 -7.27 -6.02
CA ALA A 36 -2.26 -6.55 -6.54
C ALA A 36 -3.41 -7.50 -6.94
N GLN A 37 -3.09 -8.64 -7.55
CA GLN A 37 -4.09 -9.65 -7.93
C GLN A 37 -4.83 -10.23 -6.73
N SER A 38 -4.19 -10.35 -5.55
CA SER A 38 -4.86 -10.82 -4.33
C SER A 38 -6.03 -9.92 -3.89
N TYR A 39 -6.03 -8.64 -4.28
CA TYR A 39 -7.10 -7.67 -4.00
C TYR A 39 -8.17 -7.60 -5.10
N ARG A 40 -8.00 -8.34 -6.21
CA ARG A 40 -8.90 -8.29 -7.38
C ARG A 40 -10.31 -8.79 -7.08
N SER A 41 -10.44 -9.77 -6.18
CA SER A 41 -11.73 -10.33 -5.75
C SER A 41 -12.56 -9.36 -4.92
N ALA A 42 -11.93 -8.37 -4.28
CA ALA A 42 -12.57 -7.47 -3.33
C ALA A 42 -13.30 -6.27 -3.97
N SER A 43 -13.32 -6.15 -5.31
CA SER A 43 -13.95 -5.03 -6.04
C SER A 43 -13.49 -3.63 -5.57
N ILE A 44 -12.24 -3.52 -5.14
CA ILE A 44 -11.63 -2.30 -4.59
C ILE A 44 -11.32 -1.30 -5.72
N GLU A 45 -11.52 -0.01 -5.45
CA GLU A 45 -11.11 1.10 -6.33
C GLU A 45 -9.58 1.31 -6.24
N LEU A 46 -8.91 1.62 -7.36
CA LEU A 46 -7.44 1.79 -7.40
C LEU A 46 -6.93 2.80 -6.37
N LYS A 47 -7.62 3.95 -6.22
CA LYS A 47 -7.25 4.94 -5.21
C LYS A 47 -7.35 4.39 -3.79
N ALA A 48 -8.37 3.58 -3.51
CA ALA A 48 -8.54 2.97 -2.19
C ALA A 48 -7.42 1.98 -1.87
N LEU A 49 -6.96 1.20 -2.86
CA LEU A 49 -5.82 0.31 -2.69
C LEU A 49 -4.52 1.08 -2.41
N LEU A 50 -4.27 2.17 -3.15
CA LEU A 50 -3.09 3.02 -2.93
C LEU A 50 -3.07 3.67 -1.54
N LEU A 51 -4.24 3.90 -0.93
CA LEU A 51 -4.34 4.48 0.41
C LEU A 51 -4.26 3.43 1.53
N ASP A 52 -4.34 2.14 1.19
CA ASP A 52 -4.25 1.06 2.15
C ASP A 52 -2.82 0.90 2.67
N GLN A 53 -2.59 1.34 3.91
CA GLN A 53 -1.28 1.27 4.56
C GLN A 53 -0.80 -0.17 4.78
N SER A 54 -1.69 -1.16 4.72
CA SER A 54 -1.31 -2.59 4.76
C SER A 54 -0.86 -3.13 3.39
N PHE A 55 -1.16 -2.41 2.31
CA PHE A 55 -0.69 -2.72 0.96
C PHE A 55 0.61 -1.97 0.65
N CYS A 56 0.57 -0.63 0.63
CA CYS A 56 1.75 0.22 0.46
C CYS A 56 1.77 1.34 1.51
N ALA A 57 2.73 1.29 2.41
CA ALA A 57 2.86 2.27 3.47
C ALA A 57 3.46 3.58 2.94
N GLY A 58 3.00 4.71 3.47
CA GLY A 58 3.52 6.05 3.13
C GLY A 58 2.87 6.72 1.92
N ILE A 59 1.99 6.03 1.19
CA ILE A 59 1.16 6.63 0.15
C ILE A 59 -0.07 7.30 0.79
N GLY A 60 -0.14 8.62 0.68
CA GLY A 60 -1.27 9.44 1.10
C GLY A 60 -2.11 9.97 -0.07
N ASN A 61 -3.18 10.72 0.23
CA ASN A 61 -4.13 11.22 -0.76
C ASN A 61 -3.47 11.96 -1.94
N TRP A 62 -2.56 12.88 -1.65
CA TRP A 62 -1.93 13.71 -2.67
C TRP A 62 -1.10 12.89 -3.65
N ILE A 63 -0.25 12.00 -3.13
CA ILE A 63 0.60 11.16 -3.97
C ILE A 63 -0.19 10.08 -4.71
N ALA A 64 -1.28 9.55 -4.11
CA ALA A 64 -2.18 8.62 -4.79
C ALA A 64 -2.85 9.27 -6.01
N ASP A 65 -3.31 10.53 -5.87
CA ASP A 65 -3.88 11.28 -6.99
C ASP A 65 -2.86 11.54 -8.10
N GLU A 66 -1.62 11.87 -7.73
CA GLU A 66 -0.54 12.08 -8.70
C GLU A 66 -0.19 10.79 -9.47
N ILE A 67 -0.08 9.66 -8.78
CA ILE A 67 0.15 8.34 -9.41
C ILE A 67 -0.96 8.03 -10.42
N LEU A 68 -2.22 8.25 -10.04
CA LEU A 68 -3.37 7.98 -10.90
C LEU A 68 -3.43 8.93 -12.11
N TYR A 69 -3.07 10.20 -11.90
CA TYR A 69 -2.96 11.18 -12.98
C TYR A 69 -1.87 10.78 -13.98
N GLN A 70 -0.65 10.49 -13.52
CA GLN A 70 0.48 10.10 -14.37
C GLN A 70 0.23 8.77 -15.11
N SER A 71 -0.44 7.83 -14.46
CA SER A 71 -0.80 6.53 -15.07
C SER A 71 -2.04 6.59 -15.97
N SER A 72 -2.69 7.76 -16.10
CA SER A 72 -3.93 7.93 -16.86
C SER A 72 -5.07 6.99 -16.41
N PHE A 73 -5.13 6.70 -15.11
CA PHE A 73 -6.22 5.91 -14.52
C PHE A 73 -7.20 6.79 -13.76
N HIS A 74 -8.49 6.57 -14.02
CA HIS A 74 -9.54 7.20 -13.23
C HIS A 74 -9.46 6.70 -11.77
N PRO A 75 -9.51 7.56 -10.74
CA PRO A 75 -9.35 7.16 -9.34
C PRO A 75 -10.32 6.07 -8.87
N ARG A 76 -11.53 6.08 -9.43
CA ARG A 76 -12.60 5.10 -9.17
C ARG A 76 -12.54 3.84 -10.04
N LYS A 77 -11.49 3.68 -10.85
CA LYS A 77 -11.31 2.47 -11.65
C LYS A 77 -11.16 1.29 -10.70
N ARG A 78 -11.91 0.21 -10.96
CA ARG A 78 -11.84 -1.01 -10.16
C ARG A 78 -10.69 -1.90 -10.63
N LEU A 79 -10.11 -2.64 -9.69
CA LEU A 79 -8.99 -3.55 -9.95
C LEU A 79 -9.40 -4.84 -10.69
N ASN A 80 -10.71 -5.11 -10.82
CA ASN A 80 -11.22 -6.35 -11.39
C ASN A 80 -11.20 -6.42 -12.93
N THR A 81 -10.96 -5.31 -13.61
CA THR A 81 -10.88 -5.22 -15.09
C THR A 81 -9.47 -5.46 -15.58
#